data_AF-A0A7X7WQ88-F1
#
_entry.id   AF-A0A7X7WQ88-F1
#
_cell.length_a   1.000
_cell.length_b   1.000
_cell.length_c   1.000
_cell.angle_alpha   90.00
_cell.angle_beta   90.00
_cell.angle_gamma   90.00
#
_symmetry.space_group_name_H-M   'P 1'
#
loop_
_entity.id
_entity.type
_entity.pdbx_description
1 polymer ?
#
loop_
_entity_poly.entity_id
_entity_poly.type
_entity_poly.pdbx_seq_one_letter_code
_entity_poly.pdbx_strand_id
1 'polypeptide(L)'
;MNQLKKNIPNTLTLLSLTGGMLSIIFAFHTELMGYAPFIILLCALFDFLDGLTARWLGAYSDIGKELDSLADVVSFGVAPGIL
;
A
#
# COMPACT_ATOMS: atom_id res chain seq x y z
N MET A 1 9.06 -20.81 -11.74
CA MET A 1 8.39 -20.51 -10.45
C MET A 1 6.93 -20.20 -10.73
N ASN A 2 6.00 -20.92 -10.08
CA ASN A 2 4.55 -20.80 -10.33
C ASN A 2 4.10 -19.33 -10.23
N GLN A 3 3.38 -18.85 -11.24
CA GLN A 3 2.84 -17.48 -11.36
C GLN A 3 2.15 -17.00 -10.07
N LEU A 4 1.52 -17.90 -9.34
CA LEU A 4 0.88 -17.65 -8.04
C LEU A 4 1.81 -17.09 -6.96
N LYS A 5 3.08 -17.54 -6.88
CA LYS A 5 4.03 -17.03 -5.86
C LYS A 5 4.57 -15.64 -6.21
N LYS A 6 4.52 -15.26 -7.49
CA LYS A 6 5.00 -13.97 -7.99
C LYS A 6 4.01 -12.84 -7.74
N ASN A 7 2.72 -13.17 -7.57
CA ASN A 7 1.66 -12.18 -7.37
C ASN A 7 1.36 -11.89 -5.90
N ILE A 8 1.98 -12.62 -4.96
CA ILE A 8 1.80 -12.38 -3.52
C ILE A 8 2.23 -10.96 -3.13
N PRO A 9 3.43 -10.47 -3.52
CA PRO A 9 3.85 -9.11 -3.21
C PRO A 9 2.91 -8.08 -3.85
N ASN A 10 2.63 -8.21 -5.15
CA ASN A 10 1.73 -7.27 -5.85
C ASN A 10 0.32 -7.18 -5.24
N THR A 11 -0.18 -8.26 -4.64
CA THR A 11 -1.49 -8.24 -3.98
C THR A 11 -1.42 -7.44 -2.67
N LEU A 12 -0.31 -7.53 -1.94
CA LEU A 12 -0.07 -6.71 -0.74
C LEU A 12 0.12 -5.23 -1.11
N THR A 13 0.81 -4.93 -2.20
CA THR A 13 0.96 -3.57 -2.73
C THR A 13 -0.38 -2.97 -3.17
N LEU A 14 -1.27 -3.78 -3.77
CA LEU A 14 -2.64 -3.35 -4.07
C LEU A 14 -3.45 -3.07 -2.80
N LEU A 15 -3.19 -3.80 -1.71
CA LEU A 15 -3.83 -3.57 -0.42
C LEU A 15 -3.34 -2.28 0.24
N SER A 16 -2.04 -1.96 0.16
CA SER A 16 -1.53 -0.66 0.63
C SER A 16 -2.12 0.48 -0.19
N LEU A 17 -2.12 0.38 -1.52
CA LEU A 17 -2.71 1.38 -2.41
C LEU A 17 -4.21 1.62 -2.15
N THR A 18 -5.00 0.54 -1.99
CA THR A 18 -6.43 0.67 -1.69
C THR A 18 -6.66 1.25 -0.30
N GLY A 19 -5.84 0.89 0.69
CA GLY A 19 -5.85 1.51 2.01
C GLY A 19 -5.54 3.01 1.94
N GLY A 20 -4.53 3.43 1.17
CA GLY A 20 -4.18 4.83 0.97
C GLY A 20 -5.34 5.65 0.39
N MET A 21 -6.02 5.12 -0.64
CA MET A 21 -7.23 5.74 -1.19
C MET A 21 -8.37 5.82 -0.18
N LEU A 22 -8.54 4.79 0.67
CA LEU A 22 -9.58 4.76 1.70
C LEU A 22 -9.32 5.78 2.81
N SER A 23 -8.05 5.97 3.19
CA SER A 23 -7.63 7.03 4.11
C SER A 23 -7.99 8.41 3.57
N ILE A 24 -7.73 8.66 2.28
CA ILE A 24 -8.12 9.92 1.62
C ILE A 24 -9.64 10.14 1.70
N ILE A 25 -10.44 9.11 1.39
CA ILE A 25 -11.91 9.22 1.47
C ILE A 25 -12.37 9.52 2.90
N PHE A 26 -11.72 8.92 3.91
CA PHE A 26 -12.04 9.12 5.32
C PHE A 26 -11.59 10.50 5.81
N ALA A 27 -10.50 11.05 5.27
CA ALA A 27 -10.04 12.40 5.56
C ALA A 27 -11.10 13.45 5.19
N PHE A 28 -11.83 13.24 4.09
CA PHE A 28 -12.94 14.12 3.68
C PHE A 28 -14.24 13.93 4.49
N HIS A 29 -14.35 12.90 5.31
CA HIS A 29 -15.51 12.68 6.17
C HIS A 29 -15.18 13.12 7.61
N THR A 30 -15.76 14.24 8.06
CA THR A 30 -15.52 14.82 9.39
C THR A 30 -15.71 13.84 10.55
N GLU A 31 -16.65 12.91 10.45
CA GLU A 31 -16.90 11.86 11.45
C GLU A 31 -15.83 10.74 11.46
N LEU A 32 -15.17 10.52 10.32
CA LEU A 32 -14.23 9.41 10.10
C LEU A 32 -12.77 9.87 10.02
N MET A 33 -12.52 11.19 10.04
CA MET A 33 -11.19 11.79 9.93
C MET A 33 -10.21 11.23 10.97
N GLY A 34 -10.69 10.90 12.17
CA GLY A 34 -9.87 10.30 13.23
C GLY A 34 -9.30 8.91 12.90
N TYR A 35 -9.89 8.18 11.94
CA TYR A 35 -9.43 6.85 11.52
C TYR A 35 -8.42 6.89 10.37
N ALA A 36 -8.37 7.97 9.61
CA ALA A 36 -7.50 8.09 8.43
C ALA A 36 -5.98 7.94 8.74
N PRO A 37 -5.43 8.48 9.85
CA PRO A 37 -4.03 8.23 10.23
C PRO A 37 -3.75 6.76 10.56
N PHE A 38 -4.71 6.05 11.18
CA PHE A 38 -4.57 4.63 11.48
C PHE A 38 -4.54 3.77 10.21
N ILE A 39 -5.31 4.16 9.19
CA ILE A 39 -5.30 3.49 7.90
C ILE A 39 -3.93 3.67 7.21
N ILE A 40 -3.33 4.86 7.27
CA ILE A 40 -1.98 5.09 6.72
C ILE A 40 -0.95 4.23 7.44
N LEU A 41 -1.05 4.11 8.78
CA LEU A 41 -0.19 3.21 9.55
C LEU A 41 -0.32 1.75 9.12
N LEU A 42 -1.55 1.31 8.82
CA LEU A 42 -1.84 -0.02 8.30
C LEU A 42 -1.25 -0.22 6.89
N CYS A 43 -1.33 0.81 6.03
CA CYS A 43 -0.72 0.78 4.70
C CYS A 43 0.80 0.60 4.79
N ALA A 44 1.45 1.29 5.72
CA ALA A 44 2.89 1.14 5.97
C ALA A 44 3.29 -0.25 6.41
N LEU A 45 2.43 -0.93 7.17
CA LEU A 45 2.66 -2.31 7.54
C LEU A 45 2.56 -3.23 6.32
N PHE A 46 1.59 -3.03 5.44
CA PHE A 46 1.44 -3.83 4.22
C PHE A 46 2.57 -3.62 3.22
N ASP A 47 3.03 -2.39 3.09
CA ASP A 47 4.18 -2.00 2.28
C ASP A 47 5.47 -2.67 2.79
N PHE A 48 5.68 -2.66 4.11
CA PHE A 48 6.80 -3.40 4.69
C PHE A 48 6.72 -4.91 4.42
N LEU A 49 5.51 -5.49 4.46
CA LEU A 49 5.29 -6.91 4.21
C LEU A 49 5.45 -7.29 2.74
N ASP A 50 5.08 -6.42 1.79
CA ASP A 50 5.24 -6.69 0.37
C ASP A 50 6.72 -6.69 -0.04
N GLY A 51 7.53 -5.76 0.48
CA GLY A 51 8.97 -5.70 0.26
C GLY A 51 9.68 -6.89 0.90
N LEU A 52 9.24 -7.30 2.09
CA LEU A 52 9.76 -8.49 2.76
C LEU A 52 9.42 -9.77 1.97
N THR A 53 8.18 -9.92 1.51
CA THR A 53 7.75 -11.10 0.74
C THR A 53 8.38 -11.14 -0.65
N ALA A 54 8.54 -10.01 -1.34
CA ALA A 54 9.27 -9.92 -2.60
C ALA A 54 10.73 -10.40 -2.43
N ARG A 55 11.38 -9.99 -1.34
CA ARG A 55 12.76 -10.36 -1.01
C ARG A 55 12.91 -11.83 -0.62
N TRP A 56 11.98 -12.37 0.16
CA TRP A 56 11.99 -13.78 0.57
C TRP A 56 11.64 -14.74 -0.56
N LEU A 57 10.71 -14.36 -1.46
CA LEU A 57 10.29 -15.20 -2.58
C LEU A 57 11.17 -15.06 -3.82
N GLY A 58 12.14 -14.13 -3.82
CA GLY A 58 12.94 -13.78 -4.99
C GLY A 58 12.05 -13.35 -6.17
N ALA A 59 10.88 -12.78 -5.87
CA ALA A 59 9.81 -12.49 -6.81
C ALA A 59 9.84 -11.01 -7.25
N TYR A 60 11.03 -10.52 -7.61
CA TYR A 60 11.19 -9.18 -8.15
C TYR A 60 10.60 -9.12 -9.56
N SER A 61 9.71 -8.16 -9.79
CA SER A 61 9.18 -7.84 -11.11
C SER A 61 9.20 -6.33 -11.30
N ASP A 62 9.53 -5.88 -12.51
CA ASP A 62 9.58 -4.43 -12.81
C ASP A 62 8.20 -3.78 -12.61
N ILE A 63 7.13 -4.50 -12.97
CA ILE A 63 5.74 -4.06 -12.74
C ILE A 63 5.44 -3.91 -11.25
N GLY A 64 5.87 -4.86 -10.42
CA GLY A 64 5.67 -4.77 -8.96
C GLY A 64 6.39 -3.58 -8.35
N LYS A 65 7.57 -3.24 -8.86
CA LYS A 65 8.34 -2.08 -8.40
C LYS A 65 7.68 -0.74 -8.78
N GLU A 66 7.12 -0.62 -9.99
CA GLU A 66 6.35 0.57 -10.38
C GLU A 66 5.06 0.69 -9.55
N LEU A 67 4.41 -0.45 -9.26
CA LEU A 67 3.20 -0.49 -8.44
C LEU A 67 3.46 -0.07 -6.99
N ASP A 68 4.57 -0.53 -6.42
CA ASP A 68 5.09 -0.17 -5.09
C ASP A 68 5.31 1.33 -4.99
N SER A 69 6.05 1.89 -5.96
CA SER A 69 6.26 3.34 -6.04
C SER A 69 4.95 4.14 -6.16
N LEU A 70 3.93 3.63 -6.86
CA LEU A 70 2.64 4.30 -6.96
C LEU A 70 1.86 4.21 -5.63
N ALA A 71 1.91 3.07 -4.95
CA ALA A 71 1.28 2.86 -3.65
C ALA A 71 1.89 3.76 -2.58
N ASP A 72 3.22 3.90 -2.58
CA ASP A 72 3.97 4.80 -1.72
C ASP A 72 3.53 6.26 -1.88
N VAL A 73 3.47 6.75 -3.11
CA VAL A 73 3.08 8.14 -3.40
C VAL A 73 1.66 8.43 -2.92
N VAL A 74 0.72 7.50 -3.10
CA VAL A 74 -0.66 7.68 -2.65
C VAL A 74 -0.76 7.60 -1.12
N SER A 75 -0.13 6.60 -0.50
CA SER A 75 -0.29 6.31 0.93
C SER A 75 0.51 7.26 1.83
N PHE A 76 1.69 7.71 1.38
CA PHE A 76 2.60 8.55 2.17
C PHE A 76 2.81 9.96 1.61
N GLY A 77 2.45 10.21 0.35
CA GLY A 77 2.47 11.55 -0.22
C GLY A 77 1.10 12.21 -0.17
N VAL A 78 0.13 11.62 -0.88
CA VAL A 78 -1.19 12.21 -1.08
C VAL A 78 -2.06 12.12 0.17
N ALA A 79 -2.17 10.95 0.80
CA ALA A 79 -3.04 10.78 1.96
C ALA A 79 -2.65 11.67 3.16
N PRO A 80 -1.35 11.78 3.56
CA PRO A 80 -0.94 12.70 4.61
C PRO A 80 -1.06 14.17 4.22
N GLY A 81 -0.96 14.51 2.92
CA GLY A 81 -1.14 15.89 2.46
C GLY A 81 -2.60 16.37 2.48
N ILE A 82 -3.55 15.43 2.57
CA ILE A 82 -4.99 15.71 2.65
C ILE A 82 -5.49 15.74 4.10
N LEU A 83 -4.81 15.05 5.03
CA LEU A 83 -5.10 15.08 6.46
C LEU A 83 -4.65 16.38 7.13
#